data_AF-A0A1D8GQA0-F1
#
_entry.id   AF-A0A1D8GQA0-F1
#
_cell.length_a   1.000
_cell.length_b   1.000
_cell.length_c   1.000
_cell.angle_alpha   90.00
_cell.angle_beta   90.00
_cell.angle_gamma   90.00
#
_symmetry.space_group_name_H-M   'P 1'
#
loop_
_entity.id
_entity.type
_entity.pdbx_description
1 polymer ?
#
loop_
_entity_poly.entity_id
_entity_poly.type
_entity_poly.pdbx_seq_one_letter_code
_entity_poly.pdbx_strand_id
1 'polypeptide(L)' 'MRDLFDQAKGGNHEAIGAFLDIFKPILYKSSIVNGYFNEDHFQELSIKLIYCIKTFQFANVSDITAYFH' A
#
# COMPACT_ATOMS: atom_id res chain seq x y z
N MET A 1 8.70 -9.84 4.23
CA MET A 1 7.97 -8.56 3.98
C MET A 1 8.57 -7.78 2.82
N ARG A 2 9.91 -7.59 2.75
CA ARG A 2 10.57 -6.95 1.60
C ARG A 2 10.32 -7.69 0.27
N ASP A 3 10.48 -9.02 0.27
CA ASP A 3 10.24 -9.82 -0.94
C ASP A 3 8.79 -9.77 -1.43
N LEU A 4 7.82 -9.75 -0.52
CA LEU A 4 6.40 -9.57 -0.84
C LEU A 4 6.16 -8.22 -1.51
N PHE A 5 6.84 -7.18 -1.03
CA PHE A 5 6.77 -5.83 -1.58
C PHE A 5 7.33 -5.77 -3.00
N ASP A 6 8.49 -6.39 -3.22
CA ASP A 6 9.12 -6.42 -4.55
C ASP A 6 8.28 -7.22 -5.56
N GLN A 7 7.66 -8.32 -5.12
CA GLN A 7 6.70 -9.07 -5.93
C GLN A 7 5.45 -8.24 -6.28
N ALA A 8 4.87 -7.56 -5.30
CA ALA A 8 3.69 -6.72 -5.51
C ALA A 8 3.99 -5.54 -6.45
N LYS A 9 5.17 -4.93 -6.31
CA LYS A 9 5.68 -3.92 -7.26
C LYS A 9 5.83 -4.44 -8.67
N GLY A 10 6.31 -5.68 -8.82
CA GLY A 10 6.39 -6.39 -10.09
C GLY A 10 5.03 -6.75 -10.70
N GLY A 11 3.92 -6.42 -10.04
CA GLY A 11 2.57 -6.70 -10.54
C GLY A 11 2.04 -8.09 -10.18
N ASN A 12 2.71 -8.83 -9.30
CA ASN A 12 2.21 -10.12 -8.85
C ASN A 12 0.87 -9.94 -8.11
N HIS A 13 -0.20 -10.52 -8.65
CA HIS A 13 -1.56 -10.36 -8.13
C HIS A 13 -1.75 -10.98 -6.74
N GLU A 14 -1.10 -12.11 -6.43
CA GLU A 14 -1.19 -12.74 -5.11
C GLU A 14 -0.54 -11.85 -4.05
N ALA A 15 0.63 -11.28 -4.37
CA ALA A 15 1.33 -10.36 -3.48
C ALA A 15 0.52 -9.07 -3.25
N ILE A 16 -0.09 -8.51 -4.31
CA ILE A 16 -1.01 -7.37 -4.19
C ILE A 16 -2.23 -7.73 -3.33
N GLY A 17 -2.82 -8.91 -3.55
CA GLY A 17 -3.94 -9.42 -2.76
C GLY A 17 -3.59 -9.54 -1.27
N ALA A 18 -2.42 -10.09 -0.96
CA ALA A 18 -1.95 -10.20 0.42
C ALA A 18 -1.82 -8.82 1.10
N PHE A 19 -1.34 -7.80 0.40
CA PHE A 19 -1.33 -6.43 0.94
C PHE A 19 -2.74 -5.88 1.14
N LEU A 20 -3.63 -6.06 0.16
CA LEU A 20 -5.02 -5.63 0.29
C LEU A 20 -5.69 -6.27 1.51
N ASP A 21 -5.45 -7.56 1.75
CA ASP A 21 -5.99 -8.27 2.93
C ASP A 21 -5.42 -7.73 4.25
N ILE A 22 -4.11 -7.46 4.31
CA ILE A 22 -3.46 -6.85 5.48
C ILE A 22 -4.06 -5.48 5.79
N PHE A 23 -4.26 -4.65 4.78
CA PHE A 23 -4.77 -3.28 4.94
C PHE A 23 -6.31 -3.20 4.94
N LYS A 24 -7.02 -4.27 4.61
CA LYS A 24 -8.48 -4.29 4.52
C LYS A 24 -9.19 -3.72 5.76
N PRO A 25 -8.78 -4.02 7.01
CA PRO A 25 -9.45 -3.46 8.18
C PRO A 25 -9.35 -1.94 8.28
N ILE A 26 -8.18 -1.36 7.94
CA ILE A 26 -7.97 0.10 8.01
C ILE A 26 -8.63 0.81 6.82
N LEU A 27 -8.60 0.20 5.63
CA LEU A 27 -9.32 0.70 4.46
C LEU A 27 -10.83 0.72 4.74
N TYR A 28 -11.37 -0.37 5.28
CA TYR A 28 -12.79 -0.48 5.62
C TYR A 28 -13.21 0.57 6.66
N LYS A 29 -12.43 0.71 7.75
CA LYS A 29 -12.69 1.73 8.78
C LYS A 29 -12.66 3.15 8.22
N SER A 30 -11.70 3.45 7.35
CA SER A 30 -11.59 4.76 6.69
C SER A 30 -12.70 5.02 5.68
N SER A 31 -13.36 3.97 5.21
CA SER A 31 -14.46 4.04 4.25
C SER A 31 -15.84 4.23 4.89
N ILE A 32 -15.90 4.31 6.23
CA ILE A 32 -17.15 4.62 6.93
C ILE A 32 -17.40 6.13 6.87
N VAL A 33 -18.45 6.53 6.16
CA VAL A 33 -18.90 7.92 6.05
C VAL A 33 -20.28 8.04 6.68
N ASN A 34 -20.41 8.92 7.68
CA ASN A 34 -21.66 9.12 8.44
C ASN A 34 -22.21 7.81 9.05
N GLY A 35 -21.34 6.88 9.46
CA GLY A 35 -21.73 5.59 10.04
C GLY A 35 -22.07 4.49 9.03
N TYR A 36 -22.02 4.78 7.73
CA TYR A 36 -22.29 3.81 6.66
C TYR A 36 -21.03 3.49 5.87
N PHE A 37 -20.92 2.24 5.43
CA PHE A 37 -19.86 1.83 4.52
C PHE A 37 -20.08 2.45 3.14
N ASN A 38 -19.09 3.19 2.66
CA ASN A 38 -19.05 3.72 1.31
C ASN A 38 -18.11 2.85 0.45
N GLU A 39 -18.71 2.10 -0.47
CA GLU A 39 -17.98 1.17 -1.33
C GLU A 39 -17.04 1.90 -2.31
N ASP A 40 -17.47 3.01 -2.90
CA ASP A 40 -16.65 3.80 -3.82
C ASP A 40 -15.40 4.34 -3.11
N HIS A 41 -15.55 4.81 -1.87
CA HIS A 41 -14.44 5.28 -1.05
C HIS A 41 -13.47 4.12 -0.73
N PHE A 42 -14.00 2.94 -0.43
CA PHE A 42 -13.18 1.74 -0.20
C PHE A 42 -12.39 1.34 -1.43
N GLN A 43 -13.03 1.34 -2.61
CA GLN A 43 -12.37 1.06 -3.88
C GLN A 43 -11.29 2.11 -4.19
N GLU A 44 -11.57 3.39 -3.99
CA GLU A 44 -10.59 4.47 -4.20
C GLU A 44 -9.38 4.33 -3.27
N LEU A 45 -9.59 4.05 -1.99
CA LEU A 45 -8.50 3.83 -1.04
C LEU A 45 -7.69 2.57 -1.39
N SER A 46 -8.35 1.51 -1.87
CA SER A 46 -7.68 0.30 -2.34
C SER A 46 -6.79 0.59 -3.55
N ILE A 47 -7.27 1.39 -4.52
CA ILE A 47 -6.48 1.82 -5.68
C ILE A 47 -5.29 2.67 -5.25
N LYS A 48 -5.49 3.62 -4.32
CA LYS A 48 -4.41 4.46 -3.76
C LYS A 48 -3.36 3.60 -3.07
N LEU A 49 -3.75 2.58 -2.31
CA LEU A 49 -2.81 1.65 -1.68
C LEU A 49 -1.96 0.92 -2.74
N ILE A 50 -2.58 0.40 -3.80
CA ILE A 50 -1.85 -0.26 -4.89
C ILE A 50 -0.85 0.71 -5.54
N TYR A 51 -1.25 1.96 -5.76
CA TYR A 51 -0.37 3.00 -6.29
C TYR A 51 0.81 3.28 -5.35
N CYS A 52 0.56 3.39 -4.04
CA CYS A 52 1.61 3.56 -3.03
C CYS A 52 2.58 2.37 -3.03
N ILE A 53 2.09 1.13 -3.12
CA ILE A 53 2.95 -0.07 -3.18
C ILE A 53 3.87 0.00 -4.41
N LYS A 54 3.32 0.36 -5.57
CA LYS A 54 4.09 0.49 -6.82
C LYS A 54 5.18 1.57 -6.75
N THR A 55 4.90 2.69 -6.07
CA THR A 55 5.78 3.87 -6.08
C THR A 55 6.71 3.98 -4.89
N PHE A 56 6.39 3.37 -3.75
CA PHE A 56 7.18 3.43 -2.52
C PHE A 56 8.59 2.88 -2.73
N GLN A 57 9.61 3.54 -2.20
CA GLN A 57 10.98 3.06 -2.27
C GLN A 57 11.51 2.88 -0.85
N PHE A 58 12.15 1.74 -0.59
CA PHE A 58 12.91 1.60 0.64
C PHE A 58 14.12 2.52 0.54
N ALA A 59 14.30 3.40 1.53
CA ALA A 59 15.52 4.19 1.62
C ALA A 59 16.73 3.24 1.72
N ASN A 60 17.72 3.41 0.84
CA ASN A 60 18.98 2.70 1.03
C ASN A 60 19.83 3.48 2.03
N VAL A 61 20.58 2.75 2.85
CA VAL A 61 21.53 3.35 3.80
C VAL A 61 22.52 4.26 3.08
N SER A 62 22.91 3.89 1.84
CA SER A 62 23.75 4.70 0.96
C SER A 62 23.13 6.06 0.60
N ASP A 63 21.81 6.11 0.40
CA ASP A 63 21.08 7.35 0.06
C ASP A 63 21.06 8.30 1.27
N ILE A 64 21.00 7.75 2.49
CA ILE A 64 21.03 8.51 3.74
C ILE A 64 22.44 9.08 3.99
N THR A 65 23.49 8.28 3.81
CA THR A 65 24.87 8.72 4.04
C THR A 65 25.33 9.84 3.10
N ALA A 66 24.73 9.95 1.91
CA ALA A 66 25.00 11.03 0.96
C ALA A 66 24.55 12.42 1.44
N TYR A 67 23.63 12.50 2.41
CA TYR A 67 23.20 13.77 3.02
C TYR A 67 24.12 14.27 4.14
N PHE A 68 25.09 13.46 4.57
CA PHE A 68 26.02 13.79 5.67
C PHE A 68 27.41 14.22 5.19
N HIS A 69 27.60 14.39 3.87
CA HIS A 69 28.80 14.94 3.23
C HIS A 69 28.44 16.20 2.44
#